data_AF-A0A350ZX02-F1
#
_entry.id   AF-A0A350ZX02-F1
#
_cell.length_a   1.000
_cell.length_b   1.000
_cell.length_c   1.000
_cell.angle_alpha   90.00
_cell.angle_beta   90.00
_cell.angle_gamma   90.00
#
_symmetry.space_group_name_H-M   'P 1'
#
loop_
_entity.id
_entity.type
_entity.pdbx_description
1 polymer ?
#
loop_
_entity_poly.entity_id
_entity_poly.type
_entity_poly.pdbx_seq_one_letter_code
_entity_poly.pdbx_strand_id
1 'polypeptide(L)'
;LAKTDLAIASRYAELVKDAALREAIFGRIRAEHQATVEAVLKITGQAALLDGNPLLKRSIRNRFPYLDPLNHVQVELLRRHREAAAAAGSDERTRNGIHISINGIAAGLRNSG
;
A
#
# COMPACT_ATOMS: atom_id res chain seq x y z
N LEU A 1 3.09 -6.06 8.60
CA LEU A 1 4.57 -5.94 8.61
C LEU A 1 5.19 -6.56 7.36
N ALA A 2 5.28 -7.89 7.22
CA ALA A 2 6.00 -8.51 6.09
C ALA A 2 5.35 -8.31 4.71
N LYS A 3 4.05 -7.95 4.66
CA LYS A 3 3.32 -7.64 3.42
C LYS A 3 3.19 -6.12 3.15
N THR A 4 3.76 -5.28 4.02
CA THR A 4 3.63 -3.82 3.94
C THR A 4 4.65 -3.27 2.96
N ASP A 5 4.24 -2.32 2.13
CA ASP A 5 5.12 -1.57 1.23
C ASP A 5 4.94 -0.06 1.46
N LEU A 6 5.95 0.57 2.06
CA LEU A 6 5.92 2.00 2.38
C LEU A 6 6.20 2.89 1.16
N ALA A 7 6.83 2.37 0.11
CA ALA A 7 7.04 3.11 -1.13
C ALA A 7 5.72 3.23 -1.90
N ILE A 8 4.93 2.14 -1.96
CA ILE A 8 3.57 2.19 -2.50
C ILE A 8 2.69 3.11 -1.63
N ALA A 9 2.73 2.96 -0.30
CA ALA A 9 1.93 3.79 0.59
C ALA A 9 2.22 5.30 0.43
N SER A 10 3.48 5.68 0.14
CA SER A 10 3.81 7.09 -0.10
C SER A 10 3.13 7.65 -1.35
N ARG A 11 2.95 6.84 -2.40
CA ARG A 11 2.19 7.24 -3.61
C ARG A 11 0.72 7.48 -3.33
N TYR A 12 0.10 6.71 -2.44
CA TYR A 12 -1.26 7.01 -1.98
C TYR A 12 -1.31 8.29 -1.15
N ALA A 13 -0.30 8.53 -0.31
CA ALA A 13 -0.21 9.75 0.47
C ALA A 13 -0.11 11.00 -0.43
N GLU A 14 0.55 10.91 -1.59
CA GLU A 14 0.61 11.99 -2.60
C GLU A 14 -0.78 12.43 -3.12
N LEU A 15 -1.83 11.61 -2.95
CA LEU A 15 -3.21 12.02 -3.27
C LEU A 15 -3.78 13.07 -2.30
N VAL A 16 -3.09 13.35 -1.19
CA VAL A 16 -3.40 14.45 -0.27
C VAL A 16 -2.69 15.71 -0.76
N LYS A 17 -3.48 16.73 -1.15
CA LYS A 17 -2.97 17.98 -1.71
C LYS A 17 -2.23 18.85 -0.69
N ASP A 18 -2.63 18.77 0.57
CA ASP A 18 -1.94 19.45 1.67
C ASP A 18 -0.64 18.69 2.01
N ALA A 19 0.49 19.25 1.56
CA ALA A 19 1.80 18.67 1.78
C ALA A 19 2.18 18.63 3.27
N ALA A 20 1.85 19.66 4.05
CA ALA A 20 2.20 19.69 5.47
C ALA A 20 1.45 18.61 6.25
N LEU A 21 0.15 18.46 5.98
CA LEU A 21 -0.65 17.37 6.55
C LEU A 21 -0.13 15.99 6.12
N ARG A 22 0.19 15.82 4.83
CA ARG A 22 0.73 14.58 4.28
C ARG A 22 2.02 14.17 4.98
N GLU A 23 3.00 15.06 5.06
CA GLU A 23 4.29 14.76 5.68
C GLU A 23 4.14 14.48 7.18
N ALA A 24 3.32 15.26 7.88
CA ALA A 24 3.09 15.07 9.32
C ALA A 24 2.48 13.70 9.63
N ILE A 25 1.44 13.29 8.89
CA ILE A 25 0.74 12.02 9.16
C ILE A 25 1.52 10.82 8.62
N PHE A 26 1.98 10.88 7.38
CA PHE A 26 2.69 9.75 6.77
C PHE A 26 4.06 9.52 7.41
N GLY A 27 4.73 10.59 7.85
CA GLY A 27 5.96 10.50 8.63
C GLY A 27 5.76 9.74 9.95
N ARG A 28 4.67 10.04 10.69
CA ARG A 28 4.32 9.31 11.92
C ARG A 28 4.03 7.83 11.66
N ILE A 29 3.26 7.52 10.62
CA ILE A 29 2.95 6.13 10.24
C ILE A 29 4.24 5.36 9.89
N ARG A 30 5.13 5.96 9.12
CA ARG A 30 6.43 5.37 8.76
C ARG A 30 7.27 5.09 10.00
N ALA A 31 7.37 6.06 10.91
CA ALA A 31 8.13 5.91 12.15
C ALA A 31 7.56 4.77 13.03
N GLU A 32 6.25 4.72 13.20
CA GLU A 32 5.58 3.68 13.99
C GLU A 32 5.77 2.29 13.37
N HIS A 33 5.64 2.17 12.05
CA HIS A 33 5.90 0.91 11.35
C HIS A 33 7.34 0.44 11.57
N GLN A 34 8.32 1.34 11.46
CA GLN A 34 9.73 1.02 11.67
C GLN A 34 9.98 0.56 13.11
N ALA A 35 9.50 1.32 14.10
CA ALA A 35 9.63 0.96 15.52
C ALA A 35 8.98 -0.39 15.82
N THR A 36 7.83 -0.68 15.22
CA THR A 36 7.14 -1.97 15.37
C THR A 36 7.97 -3.12 14.79
N VAL A 37 8.54 -2.95 13.59
CA VAL A 37 9.41 -3.98 12.99
C VAL A 37 10.62 -4.24 13.87
N GLU A 38 11.30 -3.19 14.33
CA GLU A 38 12.47 -3.31 15.22
C GLU A 38 12.13 -4.04 16.52
N ALA A 39 11.01 -3.69 17.16
CA ALA A 39 10.56 -4.35 18.38
C ALA A 39 10.29 -5.84 18.15
N VAL A 40 9.59 -6.19 17.06
CA VAL A 40 9.30 -7.59 16.71
C VAL A 40 10.58 -8.38 16.46
N LEU A 41 11.53 -7.83 15.71
CA LEU A 41 12.81 -8.50 15.44
C LEU A 41 13.63 -8.70 16.72
N LYS A 42 13.64 -7.70 17.61
CA LYS A 42 14.31 -7.79 18.92
C LYS A 42 13.70 -8.86 19.82
N ILE A 43 12.37 -8.93 19.89
CA ILE A 43 11.66 -9.93 20.69
C ILE A 43 11.88 -11.34 20.15
N THR A 44 11.87 -11.50 18.83
CA THR A 44 11.98 -12.81 18.17
C THR A 44 13.42 -13.27 17.95
N GLY A 45 14.41 -12.39 18.12
CA GLY A 45 15.82 -12.66 17.80
C GLY A 45 16.09 -12.86 16.31
N GLN A 46 15.19 -12.40 15.42
CA GLN A 46 15.32 -12.56 13.97
C GLN A 46 16.06 -11.38 13.35
N ALA A 47 16.82 -11.62 12.27
CA ALA A 47 17.49 -10.56 11.54
C ALA A 47 16.55 -9.85 10.56
N ALA A 48 15.55 -10.57 10.05
CA ALA A 48 14.51 -10.04 9.20
C ALA A 48 13.17 -10.76 9.41
N LEU A 49 12.09 -10.08 9.02
CA LEU A 49 10.75 -10.66 9.11
C LEU A 49 10.68 -11.97 8.30
N LEU A 50 10.01 -12.97 8.88
CA LEU A 50 9.78 -14.29 8.29
C LEU A 50 11.05 -15.15 8.12
N ASP A 51 12.13 -14.88 8.87
CA ASP A 51 13.32 -15.74 8.84
C ASP A 51 13.01 -17.19 9.26
N GLY A 52 12.08 -17.38 10.20
CA GLY A 52 11.57 -18.70 10.57
C GLY A 52 10.65 -19.38 9.54
N ASN A 53 10.32 -18.71 8.43
CA ASN A 53 9.51 -19.28 7.35
C ASN A 53 9.94 -18.79 5.95
N PRO A 54 11.07 -19.30 5.41
CA PRO A 54 11.61 -18.87 4.13
C PRO A 54 10.67 -19.11 2.94
N LEU A 55 9.85 -20.17 2.98
CA LEU A 55 8.87 -20.48 1.94
C LEU A 55 7.79 -19.39 1.86
N LEU A 56 7.26 -18.96 3.01
CA LEU A 56 6.30 -17.86 3.07
C LEU A 56 6.94 -16.53 2.63
N LYS A 57 8.17 -16.25 3.08
CA LYS A 57 8.94 -15.06 2.68
C LYS A 57 9.08 -14.98 1.16
N ARG A 58 9.45 -16.09 0.51
CA ARG A 58 9.55 -16.18 -0.95
C ARG A 58 8.18 -16.05 -1.63
N SER A 59 7.15 -16.71 -1.09
CA SER A 59 5.79 -16.63 -1.63
C SER A 59 5.23 -15.20 -1.65
N ILE A 60 5.47 -14.42 -0.60
CA ILE A 60 5.07 -13.01 -0.53
C ILE A 60 5.86 -12.19 -1.54
N ARG A 61 7.19 -12.32 -1.55
CA ARG A 61 8.06 -11.58 -2.48
C ARG A 61 7.71 -11.83 -3.95
N ASN A 62 7.35 -13.05 -4.31
CA ASN A 62 6.96 -13.40 -5.68
C ASN A 62 5.64 -12.74 -6.13
N ARG A 63 4.81 -12.26 -5.19
CA ARG A 63 3.53 -11.61 -5.50
C ARG A 63 3.64 -10.10 -5.68
N PHE A 64 4.64 -9.46 -5.06
CA PHE A 64 4.82 -8.01 -5.12
C PHE A 64 4.96 -7.44 -6.54
N PRO A 65 5.69 -8.06 -7.48
CA PRO A 65 5.79 -7.56 -8.85
C PRO A 65 4.45 -7.43 -9.58
N TYR A 66 3.42 -8.18 -9.18
CA TYR A 66 2.08 -8.10 -9.77
C TYR A 66 1.19 -7.08 -9.05
N LEU A 67 1.50 -6.77 -7.79
CA LEU A 67 0.75 -5.79 -7.00
C LEU A 67 1.19 -4.37 -7.31
N ASP A 68 2.46 -4.15 -7.62
CA ASP A 68 3.02 -2.82 -7.87
C ASP A 68 2.30 -2.09 -9.03
N PRO A 69 2.15 -2.69 -10.24
CA PRO A 69 1.41 -2.05 -11.32
C PRO A 69 -0.06 -1.77 -10.98
N LEU A 70 -0.72 -2.68 -10.26
CA LEU A 70 -2.13 -2.49 -9.85
C LEU A 70 -2.29 -1.32 -8.88
N ASN A 71 -1.33 -1.13 -7.97
CA ASN A 71 -1.32 0.01 -7.07
C ASN A 71 -1.09 1.31 -7.82
N HIS A 72 -0.14 1.35 -8.75
CA HIS A 72 0.09 2.53 -9.59
C HIS A 72 -1.14 2.93 -10.40
N VAL A 73 -1.81 1.96 -11.03
CA VAL A 73 -3.07 2.19 -11.75
C VAL A 73 -4.16 2.68 -10.78
N GLN A 74 -4.29 2.08 -9.60
CA GLN A 74 -5.28 2.51 -8.61
C GLN A 74 -5.06 3.95 -8.15
N VAL A 75 -3.82 4.35 -7.85
CA VAL A 75 -3.48 5.73 -7.46
C VAL A 75 -3.91 6.72 -8.55
N GLU A 76 -3.60 6.42 -9.81
CA GLU A 76 -3.96 7.28 -10.93
C GLU A 76 -5.49 7.37 -11.13
N LEU A 77 -6.20 6.24 -11.02
CA LEU A 77 -7.67 6.23 -11.13
C LEU A 77 -8.33 7.01 -9.98
N LEU A 78 -7.82 6.86 -8.75
CA LEU A 78 -8.30 7.62 -7.59
C LEU A 78 -8.07 9.13 -7.77
N ARG A 79 -6.92 9.52 -8.33
CA ARG A 79 -6.62 10.92 -8.65
C ARG A 79 -7.64 11.49 -9.63
N ARG A 80 -7.85 10.83 -10.77
CA ARG A 80 -8.86 11.21 -11.77
C ARG A 80 -10.26 11.28 -11.19
N HIS A 81 -10.63 10.30 -10.37
CA HIS A 81 -11.94 10.25 -9.75
C HIS A 81 -12.19 11.46 -8.84
N ARG A 82 -11.20 11.84 -8.01
CA ARG A 82 -11.29 12.99 -7.11
C ARG A 82 -11.34 14.33 -7.88
N GLU A 83 -10.58 14.44 -8.97
CA GLU A 83 -10.59 15.62 -9.84
C GLU A 83 -11.94 15.76 -10.57
N ALA A 84 -12.49 14.67 -11.11
CA ALA A 84 -13.78 14.68 -11.78
C ALA A 84 -14.93 15.01 -10.81
N ALA A 85 -14.90 14.45 -9.59
CA ALA A 85 -15.89 14.77 -8.55
C ALA A 85 -15.89 16.26 -8.17
N ALA A 86 -14.71 16.90 -8.14
CA ALA A 86 -14.59 18.34 -7.91
C ALA A 86 -15.16 19.18 -9.07
N ALA A 87 -15.21 18.63 -10.28
CA ALA A 87 -15.77 19.25 -11.48
C ALA A 87 -17.24 18.84 -11.76
N ALA A 88 -17.92 18.19 -10.80
CA ALA A 88 -19.29 17.65 -10.93
C ALA A 88 -19.48 16.64 -12.08
N GLY A 89 -18.40 16.02 -12.56
CA GLY A 89 -18.42 14.96 -13.56
C GLY A 89 -18.39 13.56 -12.93
N SER A 90 -19.07 12.60 -13.56
CA SER A 90 -19.00 11.18 -13.19
C SER A 90 -18.40 10.37 -14.34
N ASP A 91 -17.26 9.72 -14.11
CA ASP A 91 -16.65 8.78 -15.05
C ASP A 91 -16.81 7.33 -14.55
N GLU A 92 -17.79 6.64 -15.12
CA GLU A 92 -18.13 5.24 -14.81
C GLU A 92 -16.98 4.29 -15.12
N ARG A 93 -16.18 4.58 -16.17
CA ARG A 93 -15.01 3.73 -16.51
C ARG A 93 -13.94 3.82 -15.43
N THR A 94 -13.68 5.02 -14.92
CA THR A 94 -12.74 5.23 -13.81
C THR A 94 -13.22 4.51 -12.54
N ARG A 95 -14.52 4.61 -12.21
CA ARG A 95 -15.10 3.88 -11.06
C ARG A 95 -14.94 2.37 -11.19
N ASN A 96 -15.29 1.82 -12.34
CA ASN A 96 -15.11 0.39 -12.60
C ASN A 96 -13.63 -0.03 -12.50
N GLY A 97 -12.72 0.79 -13.04
CA GLY A 97 -11.28 0.57 -12.91
C GLY A 97 -10.82 0.51 -11.44
N ILE A 98 -11.32 1.39 -10.58
CA ILE A 98 -11.04 1.39 -9.15
C ILE A 98 -11.52 0.08 -8.51
N HIS A 99 -12.74 -0.37 -8.82
CA HIS A 99 -13.26 -1.64 -8.30
C HIS A 99 -12.41 -2.84 -8.74
N ILE A 100 -12.00 -2.88 -10.01
CA ILE A 100 -11.11 -3.92 -10.53
C ILE A 100 -9.77 -3.91 -9.79
N SER A 101 -9.17 -2.74 -9.58
CA SER A 101 -7.88 -2.65 -8.87
C SER A 101 -8.00 -3.01 -7.39
N ILE A 102 -9.11 -2.64 -6.71
CA ILE A 102 -9.40 -3.08 -5.34
C ILE A 102 -9.40 -4.60 -5.27
N ASN A 103 -10.17 -5.25 -6.16
CA ASN A 103 -10.28 -6.71 -6.19
C ASN A 103 -8.95 -7.38 -6.51
N GLY A 104 -8.19 -6.84 -7.46
CA GLY A 104 -6.87 -7.35 -7.84
C GLY A 104 -5.85 -7.28 -6.70
N ILE A 105 -5.78 -6.14 -6.00
CA ILE A 105 -4.88 -5.96 -4.85
C ILE A 105 -5.27 -6.89 -3.71
N ALA A 106 -6.58 -6.99 -3.39
CA ALA A 106 -7.08 -7.89 -2.36
C ALA A 106 -6.74 -9.36 -2.65
N ALA A 107 -6.95 -9.81 -3.90
CA ALA A 107 -6.63 -11.16 -4.32
C ALA A 107 -5.12 -11.48 -4.19
N GLY A 108 -4.25 -10.52 -4.53
CA GLY A 108 -2.80 -10.72 -4.44
C GLY A 108 -2.26 -10.72 -3.00
N LEU A 109 -2.79 -9.84 -2.13
CA LEU A 109 -2.39 -9.79 -0.71
C LEU A 109 -2.89 -11.01 0.09
N ARG A 110 -4.02 -11.59 -0.32
CA ARG A 110 -4.74 -12.65 0.40
C ARG A 110 -5.09 -12.18 1.83
N ASN A 111 -4.89 -13.02 2.84
CA ASN A 111 -5.12 -12.66 4.24
C ASN A 111 -4.23 -11.50 4.71
N SER A 112 -4.79 -10.55 5.45
CA SER A 112 -4.05 -9.38 5.95
C SER A 112 -4.40 -9.01 7.39
N GLY A 113 -5.36 -9.72 7.99
CA GLY A 113 -5.73 -9.66 9.41
C GLY A 113 -5.25 -10.87 10.18
#